data_AF-A0A4Q8QT30-F1
#
_entry.id   AF-A0A4Q8QT30-F1
#
_cell.length_a   1.000
_cell.length_b   1.000
_cell.length_c   1.000
_cell.angle_alpha   90.00
_cell.angle_beta   90.00
_cell.angle_gamma   90.00
#
_symmetry.space_group_name_H-M   'P 1'
#
loop_
_entity.id
_entity.type
_entity.pdbx_description
1 polymer ?
#
loop_
_entity_poly.entity_id
_entity_poly.type
_entity_poly.pdbx_seq_one_letter_code
_entity_poly.pdbx_strand_id
1 'polypeptide(L)' 'MAKTKVTFKAVRISESDWKILADYPGSEQREITGFTSKADADDWINGDRKIAWLRSQGYAK' A
#
# COMPACT_ATOMS: atom_id res chain seq x y z
N MET A 1 5.89 9.28 -21.51
CA MET A 1 5.80 9.74 -20.11
C MET A 1 5.51 8.53 -19.26
N ALA A 2 6.48 8.05 -18.49
CA ALA A 2 6.29 6.86 -17.65
C ALA A 2 5.18 7.17 -16.64
N LYS A 3 4.05 6.46 -16.72
CA LYS A 3 2.99 6.54 -15.71
C LYS A 3 3.64 6.17 -14.37
N THR A 4 3.82 7.14 -13.49
CA THR A 4 4.36 6.92 -12.15
C THR A 4 3.45 5.90 -11.45
N LYS A 5 3.90 4.65 -11.38
CA LYS A 5 3.13 3.56 -10.76
C LYS A 5 3.54 3.47 -9.30
N VAL A 6 2.57 3.69 -8.42
CA VAL A 6 2.74 3.38 -6.99
C VAL A 6 2.85 1.86 -6.87
N THR A 7 3.93 1.39 -6.27
CA THR A 7 4.14 -0.04 -6.02
C THR A 7 3.74 -0.36 -4.60
N PHE A 8 2.88 -1.34 -4.41
CA PHE A 8 2.45 -1.79 -3.09
C PHE A 8 3.06 -3.17 -2.82
N LYS A 9 3.67 -3.33 -1.64
CA LYS A 9 4.28 -4.59 -1.21
C LYS A 9 3.87 -4.93 0.22
N ALA A 10 3.23 -6.08 0.41
CA ALA A 10 2.98 -6.61 1.73
C ALA A 10 4.31 -7.10 2.36
N VAL A 11 4.59 -6.64 3.57
CA VAL A 11 5.80 -6.95 4.34
C VAL A 11 5.39 -7.43 5.72
N ARG A 12 5.91 -8.59 6.12
CA ARG A 12 5.72 -9.14 7.46
C ARG A 12 6.58 -8.35 8.45
N ILE A 13 5.95 -7.81 9.49
CA ILE A 13 6.65 -7.22 10.64
C ILE A 13 6.85 -8.29 11.71
N SER A 14 5.78 -9.04 12.02
CA SER A 14 5.80 -10.13 13.00
C SER A 14 4.86 -11.28 12.59
N GLU A 15 4.64 -12.27 13.45
CA GLU A 15 3.78 -13.42 13.13
C GLU A 15 2.33 -13.06 12.86
N SER A 16 1.81 -12.06 13.56
CA SER A 16 0.44 -11.58 13.42
C SER A 16 0.40 -10.09 13.08
N ASP A 17 1.49 -9.56 12.51
CA ASP A 17 1.58 -8.14 12.16
C ASP A 17 2.23 -7.98 10.77
N TRP A 18 1.49 -7.33 9.89
CA TRP A 18 1.82 -7.07 8.52
C TRP A 18 1.62 -5.59 8.22
N LYS A 19 2.46 -5.09 7.32
CA LYS A 19 2.32 -3.76 6.73
C LYS A 19 2.34 -3.83 5.22
N ILE A 20 1.88 -2.78 4.60
CA ILE A 20 2.04 -2.54 3.17
C ILE A 20 2.99 -1.36 3.00
N LEU A 21 4.04 -1.56 2.22
CA LEU A 21 4.90 -0.48 1.75
C LEU A 21 4.38 0.01 0.42
N ALA A 22 3.99 1.28 0.37
CA ALA A 22 3.61 2.01 -0.83
C ALA A 22 4.80 2.87 -1.28
N ASP A 23 5.50 2.39 -2.31
CA ASP A 23 6.65 3.06 -2.90
C ASP A 23 6.20 3.94 -4.06
N TYR A 24 6.56 5.23 -3.99
CA TYR A 24 6.24 6.22 -5.01
C TYR A 24 7.51 6.87 -5.55
N PRO A 25 7.79 6.76 -6.86
CA PRO A 25 8.95 7.42 -7.45
C PRO A 25 8.89 8.94 -7.26
N GLY A 26 9.86 9.49 -6.52
CA GLY A 26 9.97 10.93 -6.24
C GLY A 26 9.24 11.41 -4.98
N SER A 27 8.67 10.50 -4.18
CA SER A 27 8.14 10.82 -2.85
C SER A 27 8.65 9.82 -1.80
N GLU A 28 8.45 10.16 -0.54
CA GLU A 28 8.77 9.29 0.58
C GLU A 28 7.89 8.03 0.56
N GLN A 29 8.51 6.87 0.80
CA GLN A 29 7.82 5.60 0.94
C GLN A 29 6.81 5.69 2.10
N ARG A 30 5.58 5.24 1.85
CA ARG A 30 4.52 5.23 2.87
C ARG A 30 4.31 3.83 3.41
N GLU A 31 4.04 3.73 4.70
CA GLU A 31 3.76 2.48 5.37
C GLU A 31 2.29 2.49 5.82
N ILE A 32 1.57 1.44 5.47
CA ILE A 32 0.20 1.20 5.91
C ILE A 32 0.25 0.02 6.85
N THR A 33 -0.10 0.22 8.12
CA THR A 33 -0.08 -0.79 9.17
C THR A 33 -1.51 -1.17 9.56
N GLY A 34 -1.66 -2.18 10.42
CA GLY A 34 -2.97 -2.66 10.91
C GLY A 34 -3.45 -3.94 10.24
N PHE A 35 -2.58 -4.65 9.52
CA PHE A 35 -2.89 -5.95 8.95
C PHE A 35 -2.40 -7.05 9.91
N THR A 36 -3.25 -8.02 10.20
CA THR A 36 -2.87 -9.15 11.07
C THR A 36 -2.28 -10.33 10.30
N SER A 37 -2.47 -10.34 8.97
CA SER A 37 -2.12 -11.46 8.10
C SER A 37 -1.73 -10.97 6.71
N LYS A 38 -0.92 -11.77 6.01
CA LYS A 38 -0.57 -11.51 4.60
C LYS A 38 -1.80 -11.36 3.72
N ALA A 39 -2.79 -12.25 3.89
CA ALA A 39 -4.01 -12.23 3.10
C ALA A 39 -4.80 -10.93 3.25
N ASP A 40 -4.84 -10.35 4.46
CA ASP A 40 -5.51 -9.07 4.72
C ASP A 40 -4.80 -7.91 4.00
N ALA A 41 -3.46 -7.91 4.04
CA ALA A 41 -2.64 -6.95 3.32
C ALA A 41 -2.79 -7.12 1.79
N ASP A 42 -2.77 -8.35 1.28
CA ASP A 42 -2.97 -8.64 -0.15
C ASP A 42 -4.38 -8.26 -0.62
N ASP A 43 -5.42 -8.56 0.16
CA ASP A 43 -6.81 -8.14 -0.13
C ASP A 43 -6.91 -6.61 -0.20
N TRP A 44 -6.28 -5.90 0.74
CA TRP A 44 -6.23 -4.45 0.71
C TRP A 44 -5.54 -3.90 -0.55
N ILE A 45 -4.44 -4.52 -0.99
CA ILE A 45 -3.69 -4.14 -2.21
C ILE A 45 -4.51 -4.39 -3.47
N ASN A 46 -5.28 -5.47 -3.50
CA ASN A 46 -6.06 -5.88 -4.67
C ASN A 46 -7.48 -5.29 -4.69
N GLY A 47 -7.98 -4.81 -3.55
CA GLY A 47 -9.31 -4.24 -3.39
C GLY A 47 -9.39 -2.72 -3.58
N ASP A 48 -10.60 -2.20 -3.38
CA ASP A 48 -10.91 -0.77 -3.55
C ASP A 48 -10.21 0.15 -2.55
N ARG A 49 -9.79 -0.40 -1.40
CA ARG A 49 -9.09 0.36 -0.35
C ARG A 49 -7.79 0.98 -0.87
N LYS A 50 -7.07 0.30 -1.76
CA LYS A 50 -5.90 0.86 -2.44
C LYS A 50 -6.22 2.15 -3.19
N ILE A 51 -7.33 2.17 -3.96
CA ILE A 51 -7.72 3.34 -4.75
C ILE A 51 -8.18 4.47 -3.83
N ALA A 52 -8.98 4.16 -2.80
CA ALA A 52 -9.41 5.13 -1.81
C ALA A 52 -8.21 5.78 -1.08
N TRP A 53 -7.21 4.99 -0.71
CA TRP A 53 -5.98 5.48 -0.11
C TRP A 53 -5.19 6.38 -1.08
N LEU A 54 -5.02 5.96 -2.34
CA LEU A 54 -4.37 6.80 -3.36
C LEU A 54 -5.07 8.14 -3.54
N ARG A 55 -6.41 8.18 -3.50
CA ARG A 55 -7.19 9.43 -3.54
C ARG A 55 -6.96 10.28 -2.29
N SER A 56 -6.96 9.67 -1.11
CA SER A 56 -6.69 10.35 0.16
C SER A 56 -5.31 11.00 0.19
N GLN A 57 -4.31 10.36 -0.44
CA GLN A 57 -2.97 10.93 -0.58
C GLN A 57 -2.82 11.92 -1.75
N GLY A 58 -3.88 12.17 -2.52
CA GLY A 58 -3.84 13.06 -3.69
C GLY A 58 -3.17 12.47 -4.94
N TYR A 59 -2.88 11.17 -4.95
CA TYR A 59 -2.27 10.47 -6.09
C TYR A 59 -3.29 10.05 -7.15
N ALA A 60 -4.56 9.90 -6.77
CA ALA A 60 -5.65 9.62 -7.69
C ALA A 60 -6.64 10.79 -7.65
N LYS A 61 -6.93 11.36 -8.82
CA LYS A 61 -7.93 12.41 -9.03
C LYS A 61 -9.19 11.81 -9.65
#